data_AF-A0A957ZCJ3-F1
#
_entry.id   AF-A0A957ZCJ3-F1
#
_cell.length_a   1.000
_cell.length_b   1.000
_cell.length_c   1.000
_cell.angle_alpha   90.00
_cell.angle_beta   90.00
_cell.angle_gamma   90.00
#
_symmetry.space_group_name_H-M   'P 1'
#
loop_
_entity.id
_entity.type
_entity.pdbx_description
1 polymer ?
#
loop_
_entity_poly.entity_id
_entity_poly.type
_entity_poly.pdbx_seq_one_letter_code
_entity_poly.pdbx_strand_id
1 'polypeptide(L)'
;IDRPVNVNGEINSDARIVAALGFNGKCANSLNSVGQQQTCDQDIAETFATDQRTEAGDLVVFIPEDRAFPAVQRATQPYEAAIVGVVSTKPGLVFDQGETILAGESDNLISNEKTVVAMVGRVPTKFSLENGPIAVGDPLTSSSTPGAAMKATQAGRIIGYAMQSSDAAEDGKLLVWLQASTYIPAETLAAINSATLDTHSSASATSATADANLEATVAALRAELDALKANHRQSPWSWPLSLMGLMAIGVVVATRNRF
;
A
#
# COMPACT_ATOMS: atom_id res chain seq x y z
N ILE A 1 -15.61 -12.51 43.33
CA ILE A 1 -15.86 -13.87 42.82
C ILE A 1 -16.94 -13.73 41.77
N ASP A 2 -16.53 -13.42 40.55
CA ASP A 2 -17.48 -13.38 39.45
C ASP A 2 -17.83 -14.81 39.07
N ARG A 3 -19.12 -15.10 39.02
CA ARG A 3 -19.65 -16.38 38.56
C ARG A 3 -20.10 -16.19 37.11
N PRO A 4 -19.73 -17.08 36.19
CA PRO A 4 -20.15 -16.96 34.80
C PRO A 4 -21.68 -17.02 34.71
N VAL A 5 -22.25 -16.12 33.92
CA VAL A 5 -23.67 -16.18 33.53
C VAL A 5 -23.79 -17.24 32.42
N ASN A 6 -24.00 -18.49 32.84
CA ASN A 6 -24.19 -19.62 31.93
C ASN A 6 -25.68 -19.73 31.56
N VAL A 7 -26.02 -19.38 30.32
CA VAL A 7 -27.39 -19.44 29.80
C VAL A 7 -27.53 -20.61 28.82
N ASN A 8 -28.09 -21.71 29.30
CA ASN A 8 -28.56 -22.81 28.45
C ASN A 8 -30.01 -22.53 28.01
N GLY A 9 -30.20 -21.72 26.97
CA GLY A 9 -31.50 -21.35 26.42
C GLY A 9 -31.43 -20.11 25.51
N GLU A 10 -32.58 -19.65 25.01
CA GLU A 10 -32.66 -18.40 24.24
C GLU A 10 -32.58 -17.16 25.15
N ILE A 11 -31.63 -16.27 24.86
CA ILE A 11 -31.68 -14.88 25.34
C ILE A 11 -32.58 -14.10 24.40
N ASN A 12 -33.89 -14.14 24.65
CA ASN A 12 -34.82 -13.26 23.95
C ASN A 12 -34.85 -11.90 24.64
N SER A 13 -34.08 -10.95 24.11
CA SER A 13 -34.17 -9.54 24.45
C SER A 13 -34.48 -8.73 23.20
N ASP A 14 -35.68 -8.14 23.15
CA ASP A 14 -36.07 -7.05 22.21
C ASP A 14 -35.23 -5.76 22.41
N ALA A 15 -34.11 -5.85 23.13
CA ALA A 15 -33.19 -4.78 23.49
C ALA A 15 -31.74 -5.26 23.40
N ARG A 16 -30.84 -4.30 23.13
CA ARG A 16 -29.39 -4.48 23.02
C ARG A 16 -28.77 -4.96 24.34
N ILE A 17 -28.02 -6.06 24.30
CA ILE A 17 -27.14 -6.49 25.39
C ILE A 17 -25.98 -5.49 25.52
N VAL A 18 -25.70 -5.00 26.74
CA VAL A 18 -24.62 -4.04 27.03
C VAL A 18 -23.78 -4.51 28.21
N ALA A 19 -22.49 -4.75 27.98
CA ALA A 19 -21.53 -4.91 29.06
C ALA A 19 -21.18 -3.53 29.65
N ALA A 20 -21.91 -3.13 30.70
CA ALA A 20 -21.86 -1.77 31.27
C ALA A 20 -20.50 -1.36 31.86
N LEU A 21 -19.59 -2.31 32.10
CA LEU A 21 -18.23 -2.09 32.61
C LEU A 21 -17.14 -2.47 31.61
N GLY A 22 -17.51 -2.77 30.36
CA GLY A 22 -16.64 -3.44 29.39
C GLY A 22 -16.73 -4.96 29.48
N PHE A 23 -16.12 -5.61 28.50
CA PHE A 23 -16.09 -7.05 28.33
C PHE A 23 -14.76 -7.56 28.95
N ASN A 24 -14.78 -8.05 30.20
CA ASN A 24 -13.64 -8.56 31.01
C ASN A 24 -12.54 -7.56 31.43
N GLY A 25 -12.69 -6.27 31.13
CA GLY A 25 -11.74 -5.24 31.54
C GLY A 25 -12.43 -3.92 31.81
N LYS A 26 -12.13 -3.32 32.97
CA LYS A 26 -12.74 -2.07 33.44
C LYS A 26 -12.47 -0.92 32.48
N CYS A 27 -13.42 -0.65 31.58
CA CYS A 27 -13.51 0.66 30.94
C CYS A 27 -13.54 1.72 32.05
N ALA A 28 -12.55 2.61 32.08
CA ALA A 28 -12.55 3.71 33.03
C ALA A 28 -13.90 4.45 32.93
N ASN A 29 -14.52 4.75 34.08
CA ASN A 29 -15.93 5.17 34.22
C ASN A 29 -16.29 6.51 33.52
N SER A 30 -15.37 7.04 32.72
CA SER A 30 -15.37 8.35 32.10
C SER A 30 -14.45 8.29 30.86
N LEU A 31 -15.02 8.45 29.67
CA LEU A 31 -14.29 8.74 28.42
C LEU A 31 -13.90 10.24 28.33
N ASN A 32 -13.87 10.94 29.47
CA ASN A 32 -14.11 12.38 29.52
C ASN A 32 -12.85 13.23 29.33
N SER A 33 -11.66 12.64 29.09
CA SER A 33 -10.40 13.38 28.95
C SER A 33 -9.36 12.63 28.12
N VAL A 34 -8.65 13.38 27.27
CA VAL A 34 -7.41 12.93 26.61
C VAL A 34 -6.35 12.63 27.69
N GLY A 35 -5.56 11.57 27.49
CA GLY A 35 -4.46 11.21 28.38
C GLY A 35 -4.83 10.37 29.62
N GLN A 36 -6.10 9.98 29.78
CA GLN A 36 -6.50 8.98 30.78
C GLN A 36 -6.14 7.56 30.30
N GLN A 37 -5.56 6.73 31.17
CA GLN A 37 -5.19 5.36 30.84
C GLN A 37 -6.44 4.51 30.60
N GLN A 38 -6.64 4.07 29.36
CA GLN A 38 -7.74 3.19 28.96
C GLN A 38 -7.28 1.73 29.02
N THR A 39 -7.45 1.08 30.17
CA THR A 39 -7.22 -0.35 30.35
C THR A 39 -8.47 -1.14 29.92
N CYS A 40 -8.75 -1.21 28.62
CA CYS A 40 -9.96 -1.86 28.13
C CYS A 40 -9.76 -2.62 26.81
N ASP A 41 -10.58 -3.65 26.68
CA ASP A 41 -10.51 -4.71 25.68
C ASP A 41 -11.28 -4.22 24.44
N GLN A 42 -10.56 -3.82 23.40
CA GLN A 42 -11.04 -2.84 22.39
C GLN A 42 -10.76 -3.21 20.94
N ASP A 43 -10.06 -4.31 20.72
CA ASP A 43 -9.79 -4.92 19.43
C ASP A 43 -10.74 -6.07 19.11
N ILE A 44 -10.83 -6.36 17.81
CA ILE A 44 -11.55 -7.51 17.27
C ILE A 44 -10.50 -8.48 16.75
N ALA A 45 -10.58 -9.73 17.22
CA ALA A 45 -9.64 -10.78 16.90
C ALA A 45 -10.33 -12.03 16.35
N GLU A 46 -9.55 -12.86 15.67
CA GLU A 46 -9.95 -14.19 15.20
C GLU A 46 -8.86 -15.20 15.57
N THR A 47 -9.24 -16.45 15.81
CA THR A 47 -8.26 -17.51 16.04
C THR A 47 -7.66 -18.01 14.73
N PHE A 48 -6.34 -18.06 14.66
CA PHE A 48 -5.61 -18.66 13.53
C PHE A 48 -4.86 -19.90 13.98
N ALA A 49 -4.71 -20.86 13.05
CA ALA A 49 -3.76 -21.95 13.21
C ALA A 49 -2.32 -21.42 13.21
N THR A 50 -1.42 -22.06 13.95
CA THR A 50 0.01 -21.74 13.97
C THR A 50 0.84 -23.01 14.19
N ASP A 51 2.15 -22.93 14.01
CA ASP A 51 3.10 -24.04 14.23
C ASP A 51 4.04 -23.82 15.42
N GLN A 52 3.86 -22.69 16.13
CA GLN A 52 4.69 -22.28 17.24
C GLN A 52 3.86 -21.54 18.28
N ARG A 53 4.28 -21.62 19.54
CA ARG A 53 3.68 -20.77 20.57
C ARG A 53 3.98 -19.31 20.26
N THR A 54 2.94 -18.51 20.32
CA THR A 54 2.99 -17.05 20.23
C THR A 54 2.69 -16.43 21.59
N GLU A 55 2.98 -15.15 21.74
CA GLU A 55 2.77 -14.38 22.95
C GLU A 55 1.99 -13.10 22.63
N ALA A 56 1.22 -12.61 23.60
CA ALA A 56 0.52 -11.34 23.50
C ALA A 56 1.46 -10.20 23.06
N GLY A 57 1.06 -9.49 22.00
CA GLY A 57 1.84 -8.41 21.37
C GLY A 57 2.78 -8.85 20.25
N ASP A 58 2.88 -10.15 19.92
CA ASP A 58 3.61 -10.61 18.74
C ASP A 58 2.93 -10.15 17.44
N LEU A 59 3.65 -9.46 16.56
CA LEU A 59 3.25 -9.22 15.17
C LEU A 59 3.36 -10.52 14.37
N VAL A 60 2.28 -10.87 13.66
CA VAL A 60 2.17 -12.12 12.91
C VAL A 60 1.92 -11.92 11.41
N VAL A 61 2.40 -12.88 10.64
CA VAL A 61 2.32 -12.97 9.17
C VAL A 61 1.69 -14.29 8.77
N PHE A 62 1.11 -14.37 7.57
CA PHE A 62 0.75 -15.67 7.00
C PHE A 62 2.02 -16.48 6.71
N ILE A 63 1.96 -17.78 6.97
CA ILE A 63 2.99 -18.70 6.52
C ILE A 63 2.83 -18.87 4.99
N PRO A 64 3.89 -18.68 4.18
CA PRO A 64 3.80 -18.60 2.71
C PRO A 64 3.75 -19.97 2.00
N GLU A 65 3.14 -20.98 2.62
CA GLU A 65 2.87 -22.27 1.97
C GLU A 65 1.36 -22.49 1.81
N ASP A 66 0.97 -23.14 0.71
CA ASP A 66 -0.40 -23.62 0.52
C ASP A 66 -0.69 -24.76 1.51
N ARG A 67 -1.72 -24.59 2.34
CA ARG A 67 -2.09 -25.46 3.45
C ARG A 67 -3.61 -25.61 3.47
N ALA A 68 -4.09 -26.81 3.79
CA ALA A 68 -5.54 -27.11 3.88
C ALA A 68 -6.29 -26.18 4.85
N PHE A 69 -5.58 -25.65 5.86
CA PHE A 69 -6.01 -24.56 6.71
C PHE A 69 -4.90 -23.49 6.72
N PRO A 70 -5.17 -22.23 6.35
CA PRO A 70 -4.21 -21.14 6.45
C PRO A 70 -3.70 -20.97 7.89
N ALA A 71 -2.41 -20.72 8.02
CA ALA A 71 -1.74 -20.59 9.32
C ALA A 71 -0.89 -19.32 9.38
N VAL A 72 -0.64 -18.85 10.59
CA VAL A 72 0.19 -17.69 10.88
C VAL A 72 1.45 -18.09 11.66
N GLN A 73 2.49 -17.30 11.52
CA GLN A 73 3.70 -17.35 12.33
C GLN A 73 4.06 -15.95 12.83
N ARG A 74 4.93 -15.87 13.84
CA ARG A 74 5.56 -14.58 14.19
C ARG A 74 6.33 -14.06 12.97
N ALA A 75 6.24 -12.76 12.70
CA ALA A 75 7.16 -12.16 11.74
C ALA A 75 8.61 -12.35 12.24
N THR A 76 9.53 -12.59 11.34
CA THR A 76 10.97 -12.80 11.64
C THR A 76 11.88 -11.91 10.80
N GLN A 77 11.36 -11.24 9.77
CA GLN A 77 12.13 -10.39 8.88
C GLN A 77 11.60 -8.94 8.87
N PRO A 78 12.46 -7.95 8.59
CA PRO A 78 12.04 -6.59 8.26
C PRO A 78 11.10 -6.55 7.05
N TYR A 79 10.05 -5.73 7.11
CA TYR A 79 9.17 -5.43 5.96
C TYR A 79 8.50 -6.65 5.28
N GLU A 80 8.05 -7.65 6.04
CA GLU A 80 7.35 -8.79 5.47
C GLU A 80 6.04 -8.39 4.77
N ALA A 81 5.78 -8.99 3.60
CA ALA A 81 4.63 -8.61 2.77
C ALA A 81 3.30 -9.17 3.29
N ALA A 82 3.33 -10.24 4.09
CA ALA A 82 2.16 -11.03 4.48
C ALA A 82 1.65 -10.70 5.90
N ILE A 83 1.86 -9.48 6.40
CA ILE A 83 1.37 -9.02 7.71
C ILE A 83 -0.15 -9.20 7.82
N VAL A 84 -0.56 -9.89 8.89
CA VAL A 84 -1.96 -10.18 9.22
C VAL A 84 -2.45 -9.28 10.35
N GLY A 85 -1.72 -9.26 11.46
CA GLY A 85 -2.23 -8.74 12.72
C GLY A 85 -1.21 -8.76 13.84
N VAL A 86 -1.69 -8.56 15.06
CA VAL A 86 -0.92 -8.69 16.31
C VAL A 86 -1.66 -9.65 17.23
N VAL A 87 -0.94 -10.53 17.92
CA VAL A 87 -1.54 -11.45 18.90
C VAL A 87 -2.14 -10.63 20.04
N SER A 88 -3.45 -10.70 20.22
CA SER A 88 -4.15 -9.88 21.20
C SER A 88 -3.78 -10.28 22.63
N THR A 89 -3.84 -9.33 23.55
CA THR A 89 -3.72 -9.60 24.99
C THR A 89 -5.10 -9.82 25.64
N LYS A 90 -6.07 -8.97 25.28
CA LYS A 90 -7.43 -8.95 25.83
C LYS A 90 -8.41 -8.41 24.77
N PRO A 91 -8.83 -9.25 23.82
CA PRO A 91 -9.76 -8.85 22.77
C PRO A 91 -11.18 -8.64 23.32
N GLY A 92 -11.84 -7.57 22.90
CA GLY A 92 -13.24 -7.31 23.27
C GLY A 92 -14.22 -8.27 22.60
N LEU A 93 -13.84 -8.79 21.43
CA LEU A 93 -14.58 -9.74 20.60
C LEU A 93 -13.59 -10.71 19.92
N VAL A 94 -13.84 -12.02 20.04
CA VAL A 94 -13.09 -13.07 19.35
C VAL A 94 -14.03 -13.96 18.55
N PHE A 95 -13.64 -14.29 17.32
CA PHE A 95 -14.20 -15.41 16.56
C PHE A 95 -13.29 -16.64 16.69
N ASP A 96 -13.82 -17.76 17.19
CA ASP A 96 -13.08 -19.02 17.35
C ASP A 96 -13.90 -20.16 16.73
N GLN A 97 -13.50 -20.61 15.53
CA GLN A 97 -14.10 -21.78 14.85
C GLN A 97 -15.64 -21.75 14.71
N GLY A 98 -16.23 -20.54 14.61
CA GLY A 98 -17.68 -20.32 14.52
C GLY A 98 -18.35 -19.93 15.84
N GLU A 99 -17.65 -20.06 16.97
CA GLU A 99 -18.07 -19.45 18.24
C GLU A 99 -17.74 -17.95 18.25
N THR A 100 -18.62 -17.17 18.89
CA THR A 100 -18.41 -15.74 19.12
C THR A 100 -18.21 -15.51 20.61
N ILE A 101 -16.95 -15.24 21.00
CA ILE A 101 -16.56 -15.02 22.38
C ILE A 101 -16.50 -13.52 22.63
N LEU A 102 -17.35 -13.03 23.53
CA LEU A 102 -17.25 -11.70 24.11
C LEU A 102 -16.39 -11.80 25.37
N ALA A 103 -15.59 -10.78 25.69
CA ALA A 103 -14.93 -10.65 26.99
C ALA A 103 -13.85 -11.70 27.29
N GLY A 104 -12.86 -11.85 26.40
CA GLY A 104 -11.82 -12.87 26.52
C GLY A 104 -10.47 -12.35 27.02
N GLU A 105 -9.88 -13.03 28.00
CA GLU A 105 -8.41 -13.12 28.06
C GLU A 105 -7.94 -14.10 26.97
N SER A 106 -6.97 -13.69 26.15
CA SER A 106 -6.52 -14.51 25.01
C SER A 106 -5.69 -15.73 25.42
N ASP A 107 -5.10 -15.74 26.61
CA ASP A 107 -4.15 -16.76 27.07
C ASP A 107 -4.72 -18.19 27.05
N ASN A 108 -6.03 -18.37 27.32
CA ASN A 108 -6.70 -19.68 27.27
C ASN A 108 -6.97 -20.17 25.84
N LEU A 109 -6.79 -19.32 24.83
CA LEU A 109 -7.00 -19.60 23.41
C LEU A 109 -5.68 -19.73 22.63
N ILE A 110 -4.53 -19.48 23.28
CA ILE A 110 -3.19 -19.56 22.68
C ILE A 110 -2.50 -20.87 23.09
N SER A 111 -2.16 -21.71 22.10
CA SER A 111 -1.38 -22.94 22.25
C SER A 111 -0.17 -22.94 21.30
N ASN A 112 0.42 -24.10 20.97
CA ASN A 112 1.42 -24.18 19.89
C ASN A 112 0.75 -24.28 18.51
N GLU A 113 -0.55 -24.57 18.47
CA GLU A 113 -1.34 -24.92 17.30
C GLU A 113 -2.39 -23.85 16.97
N LYS A 114 -2.75 -23.00 17.95
CA LYS A 114 -3.75 -21.92 17.83
C LYS A 114 -3.23 -20.62 18.46
N THR A 115 -3.57 -19.48 17.86
CA THR A 115 -3.33 -18.14 18.42
C THR A 115 -4.51 -17.20 18.15
N VAL A 116 -4.59 -16.08 18.87
CA VAL A 116 -5.66 -15.07 18.77
C VAL A 116 -5.12 -13.80 18.15
N VAL A 117 -5.46 -13.51 16.90
CA VAL A 117 -4.88 -12.41 16.13
C VAL A 117 -5.87 -11.27 15.98
N ALA A 118 -5.52 -10.12 16.54
CA ALA A 118 -6.22 -8.86 16.33
C ALA A 118 -5.89 -8.29 14.95
N MET A 119 -6.92 -7.86 14.22
CA MET A 119 -6.79 -7.27 12.88
C MET A 119 -7.22 -5.80 12.85
N VAL A 120 -8.05 -5.37 13.80
CA VAL A 120 -8.52 -3.99 13.93
C VAL A 120 -8.70 -3.63 15.41
N GLY A 121 -8.40 -2.39 15.77
CA GLY A 121 -8.55 -1.87 17.13
C GLY A 121 -7.25 -1.34 17.72
N ARG A 122 -7.14 -1.35 19.05
CA ARG A 122 -6.03 -0.78 19.81
C ARG A 122 -5.32 -1.89 20.58
N VAL A 123 -4.09 -2.23 20.21
CA VAL A 123 -3.39 -3.44 20.69
C VAL A 123 -1.99 -3.10 21.20
N PRO A 124 -1.61 -3.53 22.42
CA PRO A 124 -0.22 -3.48 22.88
C PRO A 124 0.66 -4.38 22.02
N THR A 125 1.57 -3.80 21.25
CA THR A 125 2.43 -4.50 20.28
C THR A 125 3.88 -4.43 20.74
N LYS A 126 4.60 -5.55 20.67
CA LYS A 126 6.05 -5.60 20.94
C LYS A 126 6.79 -4.78 19.88
N PHE A 127 7.87 -4.10 20.26
CA PHE A 127 8.60 -3.23 19.33
C PHE A 127 10.13 -3.36 19.38
N SER A 128 10.77 -2.97 18.28
CA SER A 128 12.21 -2.83 18.07
C SER A 128 12.53 -1.38 17.72
N LEU A 129 13.69 -0.91 18.18
CA LEU A 129 14.23 0.42 17.89
C LEU A 129 15.25 0.42 16.74
N GLU A 130 15.30 -0.63 15.92
CA GLU A 130 16.28 -0.76 14.82
C GLU A 130 16.17 0.36 13.76
N ASN A 131 14.97 0.92 13.56
CA ASN A 131 14.74 2.12 12.74
C ASN A 131 14.57 3.42 13.58
N GLY A 132 15.13 3.44 14.79
CA GLY A 132 15.14 4.59 15.71
C GLY A 132 13.90 4.72 16.61
N PRO A 133 13.86 5.76 17.47
CA PRO A 133 12.78 6.01 18.43
C PRO A 133 11.41 6.13 17.76
N ILE A 134 10.39 5.53 18.36
CA ILE A 134 9.01 5.56 17.85
C ILE A 134 8.25 6.71 18.52
N ALA A 135 7.52 7.49 17.72
CA ALA A 135 6.67 8.58 18.15
C ALA A 135 5.19 8.30 17.79
N VAL A 136 4.27 9.02 18.45
CA VAL A 136 2.84 8.91 18.15
C VAL A 136 2.56 9.32 16.70
N GLY A 137 1.84 8.47 15.97
CA GLY A 137 1.55 8.64 14.54
C GLY A 137 2.59 8.01 13.60
N ASP A 138 3.69 7.45 14.11
CA ASP A 138 4.64 6.72 13.27
C ASP A 138 3.98 5.44 12.68
N PRO A 139 4.17 5.17 11.38
CA PRO A 139 3.77 3.91 10.77
C PRO A 139 4.68 2.76 11.23
N LEU A 140 4.10 1.59 11.51
CA LEU A 140 4.84 0.43 12.01
C LEU A 140 4.78 -0.78 11.07
N THR A 141 5.90 -1.47 10.89
CA THR A 141 6.07 -2.67 10.06
C THR A 141 6.76 -3.78 10.85
N SER A 142 6.94 -4.99 10.30
CA SER A 142 7.71 -6.05 10.96
C SER A 142 9.21 -5.70 11.05
N SER A 143 9.87 -6.17 12.11
CA SER A 143 11.29 -5.92 12.38
C SER A 143 12.14 -7.19 12.22
N SER A 144 13.47 -7.05 12.35
CA SER A 144 14.39 -8.18 12.46
C SER A 144 14.26 -8.98 13.76
N THR A 145 13.61 -8.41 14.78
CA THR A 145 13.34 -9.07 16.06
C THR A 145 12.04 -9.87 15.97
N PRO A 146 12.04 -11.20 16.20
CA PRO A 146 10.85 -12.03 16.02
C PRO A 146 9.63 -11.55 16.82
N GLY A 147 8.50 -11.37 16.12
CA GLY A 147 7.25 -10.87 16.71
C GLY A 147 7.24 -9.38 17.06
N ALA A 148 8.33 -8.63 16.86
CA ALA A 148 8.36 -7.19 17.15
C ALA A 148 8.13 -6.33 15.91
N ALA A 149 7.39 -5.24 16.08
CA ALA A 149 7.22 -4.19 15.08
C ALA A 149 8.34 -3.14 15.16
N MET A 150 8.55 -2.36 14.11
CA MET A 150 9.47 -1.21 14.10
C MET A 150 8.91 -0.07 13.26
N LYS A 151 9.50 1.13 13.37
CA LYS A 151 9.17 2.26 12.49
C LYS A 151 9.37 1.90 11.01
N ALA A 152 8.37 2.17 10.18
CA ALA A 152 8.49 2.08 8.72
C ALA A 152 9.13 3.36 8.15
N THR A 153 10.32 3.21 7.58
CA THR A 153 11.15 4.28 6.99
C THR A 153 11.14 4.26 5.45
N GLN A 154 10.74 3.14 4.84
CA GLN A 154 10.58 2.97 3.39
C GLN A 154 9.17 2.48 3.04
N ALA A 155 8.84 2.47 1.75
CA ALA A 155 7.55 1.96 1.27
C ALA A 155 7.42 0.45 1.52
N GLY A 156 6.26 0.00 1.97
CA GLY A 156 6.04 -1.40 2.34
C GLY A 156 4.74 -1.63 3.10
N ARG A 157 4.51 -2.87 3.53
CA ARG A 157 3.35 -3.21 4.35
C ARG A 157 3.55 -2.75 5.79
N ILE A 158 2.52 -2.14 6.36
CA ILE A 158 2.45 -1.73 7.76
C ILE A 158 1.31 -2.45 8.46
N ILE A 159 1.46 -2.65 9.76
CA ILE A 159 0.42 -3.18 10.65
C ILE A 159 -0.54 -2.08 11.12
N GLY A 160 -0.08 -0.84 11.19
CA GLY A 160 -0.84 0.30 11.68
C GLY A 160 0.05 1.44 12.14
N TYR A 161 -0.47 2.26 13.07
CA TYR A 161 0.20 3.47 13.55
C TYR A 161 0.38 3.45 15.07
N ALA A 162 1.52 3.93 15.56
CA ALA A 162 1.82 4.04 16.98
C ALA A 162 0.89 5.05 17.68
N MET A 163 0.29 4.68 18.80
CA MET A 163 -0.50 5.56 19.67
C MET A 163 0.29 6.08 20.89
N GLN A 164 1.48 5.54 21.13
CA GLN A 164 2.42 5.93 22.18
C GLN A 164 3.83 6.08 21.59
N SER A 165 4.68 6.87 22.23
CA SER A 165 6.11 6.84 21.94
C SER A 165 6.79 5.62 22.57
N SER A 166 7.96 5.24 22.05
CA SER A 166 8.80 4.19 22.67
C SER A 166 9.21 4.52 24.11
N ASP A 167 9.30 5.80 24.46
CA ASP A 167 9.68 6.26 25.79
C ASP A 167 8.55 6.11 26.82
N ALA A 168 7.31 5.96 26.35
CA ALA A 168 6.10 5.72 27.14
C ALA A 168 5.62 4.25 27.04
N ALA A 169 6.49 3.35 26.56
CA ALA A 169 6.21 1.93 26.47
C ALA A 169 6.31 1.23 27.83
N GLU A 170 5.45 0.25 28.05
CA GLU A 170 5.40 -0.59 29.25
C GLU A 170 5.61 -2.06 28.84
N ASP A 171 6.36 -2.84 29.63
CA ASP A 171 6.66 -4.26 29.38
C ASP A 171 7.14 -4.61 27.95
N GLY A 172 7.92 -3.71 27.34
CA GLY A 172 8.45 -3.88 25.97
C GLY A 172 7.39 -3.73 24.86
N LYS A 173 6.22 -3.17 25.18
CA LYS A 173 5.09 -2.97 24.27
C LYS A 173 4.66 -1.52 24.23
N LEU A 174 4.18 -1.08 23.07
CA LEU A 174 3.48 0.20 22.90
C LEU A 174 2.13 -0.02 22.23
N LEU A 175 1.16 0.83 22.54
CA LEU A 175 -0.18 0.74 21.97
C LEU A 175 -0.15 1.14 20.49
N VAL A 176 -0.73 0.29 19.64
CA VAL A 176 -0.82 0.48 18.19
C VAL A 176 -2.29 0.52 17.79
N TRP A 177 -2.66 1.46 16.92
CA TRP A 177 -3.93 1.41 16.20
C TRP A 177 -3.75 0.56 14.94
N LEU A 178 -4.37 -0.61 14.92
CA LEU A 178 -4.25 -1.58 13.84
C LEU A 178 -5.01 -1.10 12.60
N GLN A 179 -4.28 -0.95 11.49
CA GLN A 179 -4.79 -0.60 10.17
C GLN A 179 -3.84 -1.17 9.11
N ALA A 180 -3.88 -2.50 8.94
CA ALA A 180 -2.99 -3.21 8.01
C ALA A 180 -3.14 -2.66 6.59
N SER A 181 -2.07 -2.06 6.05
CA SER A 181 -2.11 -1.30 4.80
C SER A 181 -0.73 -1.18 4.15
N THR A 182 -0.64 -0.49 3.01
CA THR A 182 0.65 -0.14 2.38
C THR A 182 0.99 1.30 2.74
N TYR A 183 2.16 1.50 3.34
CA TYR A 183 2.74 2.82 3.58
C TYR A 183 3.65 3.22 2.41
N ILE A 184 3.63 4.51 2.09
CA ILE A 184 4.57 5.17 1.18
C ILE A 184 5.06 6.43 1.91
N PRO A 185 6.38 6.60 2.12
CA PRO A 185 6.92 7.81 2.74
C PRO A 185 6.52 9.08 1.98
N ALA A 186 6.26 10.16 2.70
CA ALA A 186 5.80 11.42 2.12
C ALA A 186 6.78 11.97 1.05
N GLU A 187 8.08 11.79 1.26
CA GLU A 187 9.13 12.16 0.30
C GLU A 187 9.04 11.34 -0.99
N THR A 188 8.82 10.02 -0.89
CA THR A 188 8.61 9.13 -2.04
C THR A 188 7.34 9.50 -2.79
N LEU A 189 6.25 9.79 -2.08
CA LEU A 189 4.97 10.21 -2.69
C LEU A 189 5.11 11.57 -3.40
N ALA A 190 5.81 12.53 -2.80
CA ALA A 190 6.11 13.82 -3.40
C ALA A 190 6.99 13.69 -4.67
N ALA A 191 7.98 12.80 -4.65
CA ALA A 191 8.81 12.50 -5.81
C ALA A 191 8.00 11.87 -6.96
N ILE A 192 7.11 10.91 -6.66
CA ILE A 192 6.20 10.30 -7.64
C ILE A 192 5.31 11.38 -8.29
N ASN A 193 4.66 12.22 -7.48
CA ASN A 193 3.78 13.28 -7.97
C ASN A 193 4.53 14.30 -8.83
N SER A 194 5.77 14.64 -8.47
CA SER A 194 6.63 15.57 -9.23
C SER A 194 7.08 14.97 -10.57
N ALA A 195 7.52 13.71 -10.57
CA ALA A 195 7.96 13.02 -11.79
C ALA A 195 6.83 12.89 -12.83
N THR A 196 5.57 12.74 -12.40
CA THR A 196 4.41 12.81 -13.31
C THR A 196 4.20 14.19 -13.92
N LEU A 197 4.50 15.28 -13.22
CA LEU A 197 4.39 16.63 -13.77
C LEU A 197 5.48 16.88 -14.83
N ASP A 198 6.71 16.42 -14.58
CA ASP A 198 7.82 16.57 -15.51
C ASP A 198 7.66 15.73 -16.79
N THR A 199 7.03 14.55 -16.72
CA THR A 199 6.71 13.78 -17.93
C THR A 199 5.63 14.43 -18.78
N HIS A 200 4.61 15.06 -18.18
CA HIS A 200 3.58 15.77 -18.95
C HIS A 200 4.10 17.09 -19.55
N SER A 201 4.97 17.83 -18.85
CA SER A 201 5.57 19.07 -19.35
C SER A 201 6.56 18.81 -20.50
N SER A 202 7.43 17.81 -20.36
CA SER A 202 8.39 17.42 -21.39
C SER A 202 7.72 16.81 -22.64
N ALA A 203 6.68 16.00 -22.48
CA ALA A 203 5.88 15.52 -23.61
C ALA A 203 5.24 16.67 -24.40
N SER A 204 4.65 17.65 -23.69
CA SER A 204 4.02 18.83 -24.29
C SER A 204 5.02 19.76 -25.01
N ALA A 205 6.24 19.89 -24.46
CA ALA A 205 7.32 20.64 -25.12
C ALA A 205 7.86 19.92 -26.37
N THR A 206 7.88 18.58 -26.34
CA THR A 206 8.33 17.76 -27.48
C THR A 206 7.32 17.80 -28.64
N SER A 207 6.02 17.79 -28.36
CA SER A 207 5.00 18.00 -29.41
C SER A 207 5.07 19.40 -30.00
N ALA A 208 5.16 20.45 -29.17
CA ALA A 208 5.24 21.84 -29.64
C ALA A 208 6.47 22.11 -30.53
N THR A 209 7.61 21.46 -30.26
CA THR A 209 8.80 21.56 -31.12
C THR A 209 8.70 20.71 -32.39
N ALA A 210 8.03 19.56 -32.34
CA ALA A 210 7.73 18.77 -33.53
C ALA A 210 6.79 19.52 -34.50
N ASP A 211 5.74 20.16 -33.98
CA ASP A 211 4.79 20.95 -34.77
C ASP A 211 5.49 22.16 -35.44
N ALA A 212 6.31 22.91 -34.70
CA ALA A 212 7.08 24.03 -35.25
C ALA A 212 8.05 23.60 -36.37
N ASN A 213 8.71 22.43 -36.22
CA ASN A 213 9.59 21.88 -37.25
C ASN A 213 8.79 21.41 -38.50
N LEU A 214 7.59 20.88 -38.30
CA LEU A 214 6.71 20.49 -39.41
C LEU A 214 6.20 21.72 -40.16
N GLU A 215 5.77 22.78 -39.46
CA GLU A 215 5.37 24.05 -40.08
C GLU A 215 6.50 24.69 -40.89
N ALA A 216 7.72 24.73 -40.34
CA ALA A 216 8.90 25.23 -41.05
C ALA A 216 9.18 24.41 -42.33
N THR A 217 9.05 23.08 -42.25
CA THR A 217 9.24 22.19 -43.40
C THR A 217 8.17 22.40 -44.48
N VAL A 218 6.91 22.54 -44.08
CA VAL A 218 5.78 22.82 -44.98
C VAL A 218 5.94 24.20 -45.64
N ALA A 219 6.44 25.21 -44.91
CA ALA A 219 6.73 26.52 -45.47
C ALA A 219 7.86 26.46 -46.52
N ALA A 220 8.95 25.74 -46.25
CA ALA A 220 10.05 25.54 -47.19
C ALA A 220 9.60 24.84 -48.49
N LEU A 221 8.86 23.74 -48.37
CA LEU A 221 8.33 23.00 -49.53
C LEU A 221 7.35 23.84 -50.38
N ARG A 222 6.55 24.70 -49.75
CA ARG A 222 5.68 25.66 -50.47
C ARG A 222 6.51 26.68 -51.26
N ALA A 223 7.56 27.23 -50.66
CA ALA A 223 8.45 28.18 -51.34
C ALA A 223 9.19 27.55 -52.53
N GLU A 224 9.69 26.32 -52.37
CA GLU A 224 10.33 25.55 -53.45
C GLU A 224 9.35 25.24 -54.59
N LEU A 225 8.12 24.81 -54.26
CA LEU A 225 7.06 24.57 -55.23
C LEU A 225 6.69 25.83 -56.03
N ASP A 226 6.64 27.00 -55.38
CA ASP A 226 6.33 28.25 -56.06
C ASP A 226 7.49 28.76 -56.92
N ALA A 227 8.74 28.54 -56.51
CA ALA A 227 9.92 28.76 -57.36
C ALA A 227 9.94 27.85 -58.60
N LEU A 228 9.60 26.57 -58.46
CA LEU A 228 9.46 25.63 -59.57
C LEU A 228 8.34 26.05 -60.55
N LYS A 229 7.18 26.47 -60.04
CA LYS A 229 6.09 27.02 -60.87
C LYS A 229 6.51 28.29 -61.61
N ALA A 230 7.30 29.17 -60.98
CA ALA A 230 7.81 30.38 -61.61
C ALA A 230 8.79 30.06 -62.75
N ASN A 231 9.76 29.16 -62.51
CA ASN A 231 10.72 28.71 -63.51
C ASN A 231 10.01 28.03 -64.70
N HIS A 232 8.98 27.20 -64.45
CA HIS A 232 8.24 26.55 -65.54
C HIS A 232 7.52 27.56 -66.44
N ARG A 233 6.93 28.63 -65.89
CA ARG A 233 6.33 29.74 -66.66
C ARG A 233 7.33 30.52 -67.52
N GLN A 234 8.62 30.48 -67.20
CA GLN A 234 9.68 31.16 -67.95
C GLN A 234 10.34 30.27 -69.00
N SER A 235 10.01 28.97 -69.05
CA SER A 235 10.57 28.03 -70.03
C SER A 235 9.97 28.27 -71.43
N PRO A 236 10.76 28.24 -72.53
CA PRO A 236 10.24 28.48 -73.89
C PRO A 236 9.32 27.37 -74.44
N TRP A 237 9.10 26.30 -73.67
CA TRP A 237 8.37 25.09 -74.04
C TRP A 237 7.25 24.80 -73.03
N SER A 238 6.48 25.83 -72.63
CA SER A 238 5.31 25.68 -71.78
C SER A 238 4.14 25.06 -72.56
N TRP A 239 4.12 23.74 -72.70
CA TRP A 239 2.95 23.02 -73.23
C TRP A 239 1.85 22.94 -72.15
N PRO A 240 0.56 23.11 -72.51
CA PRO A 240 -0.52 22.92 -71.55
C PRO A 240 -0.58 21.45 -71.10
N LEU A 241 -0.87 21.23 -69.81
CA LEU A 241 -0.96 19.91 -69.17
C LEU A 241 -1.98 18.94 -69.82
N SER A 242 -2.79 19.42 -70.77
CA SER A 242 -3.73 18.63 -71.56
C SER A 242 -3.11 17.75 -72.66
N LEU A 243 -1.78 17.75 -72.85
CA LEU A 243 -1.11 17.05 -73.97
C LEU A 243 -0.01 16.05 -73.59
N MET A 244 0.26 15.79 -72.30
CA MET A 244 1.24 14.76 -71.88
C MET A 244 0.64 13.34 -71.89
N GLY A 245 0.03 12.96 -73.02
CA GLY A 245 -0.43 11.60 -73.30
C GLY A 245 0.43 10.91 -74.35
N LEU A 246 1.15 9.86 -73.94
CA LEU A 246 1.97 8.90 -74.71
C LEU A 246 3.37 9.33 -75.24
N MET A 247 4.25 8.32 -75.26
CA MET A 247 5.64 8.23 -75.80
C MET A 247 6.74 9.03 -75.06
N ALA A 248 7.77 8.48 -74.38
CA ALA A 248 8.39 7.15 -74.17
C ALA A 248 9.75 6.87 -74.88
N ILE A 249 10.78 6.57 -74.06
CA ILE A 249 11.92 5.62 -74.25
C ILE A 249 13.09 5.96 -75.22
N GLY A 250 14.32 5.97 -74.66
CA GLY A 250 15.61 5.63 -75.33
C GLY A 250 16.47 6.81 -75.88
N VAL A 251 17.81 6.73 -76.02
CA VAL A 251 18.80 5.66 -75.71
C VAL A 251 20.28 6.20 -75.91
N VAL A 252 21.28 5.76 -75.09
CA VAL A 252 22.76 5.59 -75.44
C VAL A 252 23.64 6.85 -75.76
N VAL A 253 24.99 6.98 -75.55
CA VAL A 253 26.11 6.32 -74.79
C VAL A 253 27.34 7.28 -74.66
N ALA A 254 28.27 6.94 -73.73
CA ALA A 254 29.56 7.56 -73.36
C ALA A 254 30.61 7.98 -74.44
N THR A 255 31.65 8.75 -74.01
CA THR A 255 33.09 8.45 -74.32
C THR A 255 34.16 9.25 -73.52
N ARG A 256 35.20 8.53 -73.06
CA ARG A 256 36.67 8.86 -72.86
C ARG A 256 37.13 9.99 -71.89
N ASN A 257 38.04 9.73 -70.92
CA ASN A 257 39.53 9.50 -70.96
C ASN A 257 40.33 10.80 -71.28
N ARG A 258 41.41 11.24 -70.60
CA ARG A 258 42.41 10.68 -69.63
C ARG A 258 42.74 11.72 -68.50
N PHE A 259 43.70 11.59 -67.55
CA PHE A 259 44.91 10.76 -67.31
C PHE A 259 45.01 10.33 -65.85
#